data_AF-A0A7H0GUP6-F1
#
_entry.id   AF-A0A7H0GUP6-F1
#
_cell.length_a   1.000
_cell.length_b   1.000
_cell.length_c   1.000
_cell.angle_alpha   90.00
_cell.angle_beta   90.00
_cell.angle_gamma   90.00
#
_symmetry.space_group_name_H-M   'P 1'
#
loop_
_entity.id
_entity.type
_entity.pdbx_description
1 polymer ?
#
loop_
_entity_poly.entity_id
_entity_poly.type
_entity_poly.pdbx_seq_one_letter_code
_entity_poly.pdbx_strand_id
1 'polypeptide(L)'
;MPGLEILLDTPSICIAHDHCNQWLYVDWKGEQNESSIWVGRQQLVEWLRRTKCQKMLNDNSNLEGPWQEASQWLDEAFFQTLADAGLHYLAWVYSPIISAGVSLMMPFPASASR
;
A
#
# COMPACT_ATOMS: atom_id res chain seq x y z
N MET A 1 4.98 -17.63 6.18
CA MET A 1 5.48 -17.91 4.82
C MET A 1 7.02 -17.96 4.90
N PRO A 2 7.69 -19.06 4.49
CA PRO A 2 9.15 -19.05 4.40
C PRO A 2 9.59 -17.99 3.38
N GLY A 3 10.61 -17.19 3.72
CA GLY A 3 11.12 -16.10 2.85
C GLY A 3 10.51 -14.72 3.09
N LEU A 4 9.56 -14.58 4.02
CA LEU A 4 9.04 -13.28 4.44
C LEU A 4 9.95 -12.64 5.51
N GLU A 5 10.53 -11.49 5.19
CA GLU A 5 11.34 -10.66 6.10
C GLU A 5 10.55 -9.42 6.49
N ILE A 6 10.42 -9.16 7.79
CA ILE A 6 9.83 -7.92 8.29
C ILE A 6 10.87 -6.80 8.18
N LEU A 7 10.58 -5.78 7.39
CA LEU A 7 11.43 -4.61 7.18
C LEU A 7 11.09 -3.48 8.15
N LEU A 8 9.81 -3.38 8.52
CA LEU A 8 9.27 -2.39 9.43
C LEU A 8 8.04 -2.99 10.12
N ASP A 9 7.93 -2.75 11.43
CA ASP A 9 6.72 -3.05 12.18
C ASP A 9 6.46 -1.93 13.19
N THR A 10 5.43 -1.13 12.94
CA THR A 10 4.96 -0.07 13.84
C THR A 10 3.51 -0.35 14.24
N PRO A 11 2.94 0.37 15.22
CA PRO A 11 1.52 0.24 15.53
C PRO A 11 0.59 0.53 14.35
N SER A 12 1.01 1.39 13.40
CA SER A 12 0.17 1.85 12.28
C SER A 12 0.40 1.10 10.97
N ILE A 13 1.58 0.50 10.76
CA ILE A 13 1.91 -0.19 9.51
C ILE A 13 2.98 -1.27 9.74
N CYS A 14 2.81 -2.41 9.09
CA CYS A 14 3.85 -3.42 8.92
C CYS A 14 4.22 -3.53 7.44
N ILE A 15 5.51 -3.56 7.13
CA ILE A 15 6.03 -3.77 5.78
C ILE A 15 6.96 -4.96 5.84
N ALA A 16 6.68 -5.95 5.02
CA ALA A 16 7.50 -7.13 4.88
C ALA A 16 7.82 -7.40 3.41
N HIS A 17 9.02 -7.93 3.16
CA HIS A 17 9.46 -8.36 1.85
C HIS A 17 9.46 -9.88 1.77
N ASP A 18 8.71 -10.43 0.82
CA ASP A 18 8.78 -11.84 0.51
C ASP A 18 9.79 -12.05 -0.62
N HIS A 19 10.96 -12.54 -0.23
CA HIS A 19 12.09 -12.80 -1.13
C HIS A 19 11.80 -13.89 -2.16
N CYS A 20 10.91 -14.83 -1.88
CA CYS A 20 10.60 -15.91 -2.81
C CYS A 20 9.73 -15.40 -3.96
N ASN A 21 8.75 -14.55 -3.65
CA ASN A 21 7.78 -14.07 -4.61
C ASN A 21 8.10 -12.65 -5.15
N GLN A 22 9.09 -11.97 -4.57
CA GLN A 22 9.58 -10.63 -4.97
C GLN A 22 8.45 -9.60 -4.97
N TRP A 23 7.77 -9.49 -3.82
CA TRP A 23 6.67 -8.56 -3.57
C TRP A 23 6.75 -8.03 -2.14
N LEU A 24 6.23 -6.83 -1.94
CA LEU A 24 6.00 -6.27 -0.62
C LEU A 24 4.62 -6.67 -0.11
N TYR A 25 4.57 -7.13 1.13
CA TYR A 25 3.36 -7.20 1.92
C TYR A 25 3.29 -5.95 2.81
N VAL A 26 2.17 -5.23 2.74
CA VAL A 26 1.95 -3.98 3.46
C VAL A 26 0.65 -4.10 4.22
N ASP A 27 0.72 -4.13 5.54
CA ASP A 27 -0.44 -4.27 6.42
C ASP A 27 -0.65 -2.96 7.19
N TRP A 28 -1.72 -2.24 6.84
CA TRP A 28 -2.14 -1.06 7.58
C TRP A 28 -2.99 -1.50 8.77
N LYS A 29 -2.71 -0.93 9.95
CA LYS A 29 -3.24 -1.44 11.24
C LYS A 29 -3.84 -0.34 12.09
N GLY A 30 -4.82 -0.71 12.92
CA GLY A 30 -5.42 0.14 13.94
C GLY A 30 -6.12 1.37 13.38
N GLU A 31 -6.38 2.34 14.25
CA GLU A 31 -6.92 3.64 13.86
C GLU A 31 -5.85 4.49 13.16
N GLN A 32 -6.21 5.11 12.04
CA GLN A 32 -5.32 5.96 11.27
C GLN A 32 -5.77 7.41 11.31
N ASN A 33 -4.80 8.31 11.24
CA ASN A 33 -5.01 9.73 10.97
C ASN A 33 -4.08 10.19 9.84
N GLU A 34 -4.24 11.44 9.42
CA GLU A 34 -3.44 12.03 8.34
C GLU A 34 -1.93 11.89 8.57
N SER A 35 -1.47 12.08 9.81
CA SER A 35 -0.04 12.00 10.14
C SER A 35 0.50 10.58 10.05
N SER A 36 -0.20 9.58 10.60
CA SER A 36 0.22 8.18 10.56
C SER A 36 0.25 7.66 9.12
N ILE A 37 -0.68 8.09 8.29
CA ILE A 37 -0.74 7.73 6.87
C ILE A 37 0.37 8.39 6.08
N TRP A 38 0.60 9.69 6.27
CA TRP A 38 1.68 10.39 5.60
C TRP A 38 3.04 9.72 5.90
N VAL A 39 3.30 9.46 7.18
CA VAL A 39 4.53 8.79 7.61
C VAL A 39 4.62 7.37 7.04
N GLY A 40 3.54 6.59 7.07
CA GLY A 40 3.50 5.24 6.51
C GLY A 40 3.78 5.21 5.01
N ARG A 41 3.26 6.17 4.24
CA ARG A 41 3.48 6.30 2.79
C ARG A 41 4.94 6.53 2.45
N GLN A 42 5.59 7.43 3.18
CA GLN A 42 7.01 7.72 2.96
C GLN A 42 7.86 6.47 3.20
N GLN A 43 7.58 5.73 4.28
CA GLN A 43 8.28 4.48 4.59
C GLN A 43 8.00 3.40 3.53
N LEU A 44 6.76 3.30 3.05
CA LEU A 44 6.41 2.37 1.97
C LEU A 44 7.19 2.67 0.69
N VAL A 45 7.20 3.92 0.24
CA VAL A 45 7.93 4.33 -0.97
C VAL A 45 9.43 4.08 -0.83
N GLU A 46 9.99 4.35 0.35
CA GLU A 46 11.40 4.07 0.64
C GLU A 46 11.73 2.58 0.53
N TRP A 47 10.93 1.71 1.14
CA TRP A 47 11.15 0.26 1.08
C TRP A 47 10.89 -0.33 -0.30
N LEU A 48 9.92 0.20 -1.04
CA LEU A 48 9.66 -0.18 -2.43
C LEU A 48 10.90 0.10 -3.30
N ARG A 49 11.50 1.29 -3.17
CA ARG A 49 12.74 1.64 -3.89
C ARG A 49 13.92 0.78 -3.48
N ARG A 50 14.08 0.51 -2.18
CA ARG A 50 15.21 -0.28 -1.65
C ARG A 50 15.16 -1.74 -2.09
N THR A 51 13.98 -2.35 -2.02
CA THR A 51 13.78 -3.74 -2.42
C THR A 51 13.69 -3.92 -3.92
N LYS A 52 13.36 -2.85 -4.67
CA LYS A 52 13.10 -2.89 -6.12
C LYS A 52 11.96 -3.85 -6.48
N CYS A 53 11.05 -4.10 -5.54
CA CYS A 53 9.86 -4.88 -5.80
C CYS A 53 8.98 -4.16 -6.82
N GLN A 54 8.45 -4.92 -7.78
CA GLN A 54 7.48 -4.41 -8.75
C GLN A 54 6.04 -4.80 -8.39
N LYS A 55 5.87 -5.57 -7.31
CA LYS A 55 4.61 -6.15 -6.86
C LYS A 55 4.37 -5.76 -5.41
N MET A 56 3.12 -5.45 -5.08
CA MET A 56 2.70 -5.14 -3.71
C MET A 56 1.32 -5.72 -3.42
N LEU A 57 1.17 -6.27 -2.21
CA LEU A 57 -0.12 -6.53 -1.58
C LEU A 57 -0.33 -5.52 -0.47
N ASN A 58 -1.30 -4.65 -0.69
CA ASN A 58 -1.79 -3.71 0.30
C ASN A 58 -2.96 -4.35 1.05
N ASP A 59 -2.72 -4.74 2.28
CA ASP A 59 -3.71 -5.31 3.19
C ASP A 59 -4.23 -4.25 4.16
N ASN A 60 -5.56 -4.11 4.18
CA ASN A 60 -6.26 -3.19 5.07
C ASN A 60 -7.15 -3.93 6.09
N SER A 61 -7.01 -5.27 6.20
CA SER A 61 -7.87 -6.10 7.04
C SER A 61 -7.81 -5.74 8.53
N ASN A 62 -6.69 -5.17 8.98
CA ASN A 62 -6.43 -4.79 10.36
C ASN A 62 -6.70 -3.31 10.68
N LEU A 63 -7.29 -2.57 9.74
CA LEU A 63 -7.68 -1.18 10.00
C LEU A 63 -8.93 -1.12 10.87
N GLU A 64 -8.88 -0.22 11.85
CA GLU A 64 -9.95 0.04 12.80
C GLU A 64 -10.53 1.44 12.56
N GLY A 65 -11.84 1.60 12.81
CA GLY A 65 -12.53 2.88 12.69
C GLY A 65 -13.14 3.18 11.30
N PRO A 66 -13.92 4.26 11.19
CA PRO A 66 -14.64 4.61 9.96
C PRO A 66 -13.68 5.09 8.85
N TRP A 67 -13.67 4.35 7.74
CA TRP A 67 -12.82 4.60 6.57
C TRP A 67 -13.20 5.84 5.73
N GLN A 68 -14.18 6.65 6.12
CA GLN A 68 -14.70 7.76 5.29
C GLN A 68 -13.64 8.82 4.93
N GLU A 69 -12.52 8.87 5.65
CA GLU A 69 -11.41 9.79 5.37
C GLU A 69 -10.35 9.18 4.45
N ALA A 70 -10.29 7.86 4.30
CA ALA A 70 -9.24 7.20 3.54
C ALA A 70 -9.39 7.24 2.03
N SER A 71 -10.58 7.49 1.51
CA SER A 71 -10.74 7.89 0.11
C SER A 71 -10.07 9.23 -0.20
N GLN A 72 -9.95 10.13 0.78
CA GLN A 72 -9.28 11.42 0.60
C GLN A 72 -7.77 11.23 0.49
N TRP A 73 -7.27 10.21 1.17
CA TRP A 73 -5.85 9.89 1.16
C TRP A 73 -5.48 9.14 -0.12
N LEU A 74 -6.33 8.29 -0.68
CA LEU A 74 -6.07 7.54 -1.92
C LEU A 74 -6.21 8.42 -3.18
N ASP A 75 -5.31 9.39 -3.33
CA ASP A 75 -5.25 10.27 -4.49
C ASP A 75 -4.35 9.72 -5.62
N GLU A 76 -4.56 10.24 -6.82
CA GLU A 76 -3.78 9.87 -8.01
C GLU A 76 -2.28 10.15 -7.83
N ALA A 77 -1.93 11.18 -7.06
CA ALA A 77 -0.55 11.56 -6.79
C ALA A 77 0.22 10.48 -6.01
N PHE A 78 -0.43 9.83 -5.05
CA PHE A 78 0.18 8.73 -4.32
C PHE A 78 0.41 7.51 -5.21
N PHE A 79 -0.56 7.12 -6.04
CA PHE A 79 -0.38 6.02 -6.99
C PHE A 79 0.71 6.30 -8.01
N GLN A 80 0.81 7.54 -8.51
CA GLN A 80 1.91 7.96 -9.38
C GLN A 80 3.27 7.85 -8.66
N THR A 81 3.33 8.24 -7.39
CA THR A 81 4.56 8.10 -6.58
C THR A 81 4.99 6.63 -6.43
N LEU A 82 4.05 5.70 -6.27
CA LEU A 82 4.34 4.27 -6.23
C LEU A 82 4.82 3.75 -7.59
N ALA A 83 4.20 4.18 -8.69
CA ALA A 83 4.62 3.83 -10.05
C ALA A 83 6.04 4.34 -10.34
N ASP A 84 6.34 5.60 -10.00
CA ASP A 84 7.67 6.20 -10.15
C ASP A 84 8.72 5.52 -9.26
N ALA A 85 8.30 4.92 -8.15
CA ALA A 85 9.15 4.10 -7.28
C ALA A 85 9.37 2.67 -7.83
N GLY A 86 8.72 2.29 -8.93
CA GLY A 86 8.92 1.01 -9.63
C GLY A 86 7.78 0.00 -9.45
N LEU A 87 6.65 0.38 -8.84
CA LEU A 87 5.51 -0.53 -8.68
C LEU A 87 4.76 -0.71 -10.00
N HIS A 88 4.56 -1.97 -10.41
CA HIS A 88 3.79 -2.31 -11.61
C HIS A 88 2.49 -3.06 -11.31
N TYR A 89 2.44 -3.78 -10.18
CA TYR A 89 1.30 -4.61 -9.82
C TYR A 89 0.89 -4.36 -8.37
N LEU A 90 -0.40 -4.08 -8.17
CA LEU A 90 -1.00 -3.83 -6.87
C LEU A 90 -2.17 -4.77 -6.65
N ALA A 91 -2.11 -5.58 -5.60
CA ALA A 91 -3.24 -6.29 -5.04
C ALA A 91 -3.73 -5.53 -3.80
N TRP A 92 -5.04 -5.44 -3.63
CA TRP A 92 -5.67 -4.65 -2.57
C TRP A 92 -6.66 -5.50 -1.78
N VAL A 93 -6.45 -5.65 -0.48
CA VAL A 93 -7.42 -6.20 0.44
C VAL A 93 -8.17 -5.04 1.08
N TYR A 94 -9.50 -5.07 1.03
CA TYR A 94 -10.33 -4.06 1.66
C TYR A 94 -10.44 -4.32 3.17
N SER A 95 -10.51 -3.24 3.96
CA SER A 95 -10.88 -3.37 5.37
C SER A 95 -12.29 -3.95 5.50
N PRO A 96 -12.54 -4.85 6.47
CA PRO A 96 -13.86 -5.42 6.71
C PRO A 96 -14.90 -4.37 7.13
N ILE A 97 -14.46 -3.19 7.57
CA ILE A 97 -15.32 -2.08 8.01
C ILE A 97 -15.72 -1.19 6.80
N ILE A 98 -15.04 -1.33 5.65
CA ILE A 98 -15.41 -0.66 4.40
C ILE A 98 -16.59 -1.41 3.78
N SER A 99 -17.77 -0.78 3.74
CA SER A 99 -18.84 -1.25 2.85
C SER A 99 -18.33 -1.22 1.41
N ALA A 100 -18.43 -2.34 0.70
CA ALA A 100 -17.87 -2.67 -0.63
C ALA A 100 -18.21 -1.72 -1.82
N GLY A 101 -18.58 -0.46 -1.58
CA GLY A 101 -19.00 0.52 -2.58
C GLY A 101 -17.95 1.54 -3.03
N VAL A 102 -16.72 1.54 -2.46
CA VAL A 102 -15.66 2.41 -2.98
C VAL A 102 -14.97 1.72 -4.14
N SER A 103 -15.48 1.97 -5.35
CA SER A 103 -14.78 1.61 -6.58
C SER A 103 -13.54 2.51 -6.70
N LEU A 104 -12.37 1.99 -6.34
CA LEU A 104 -11.07 2.60 -6.65
C LEU A 104 -10.92 2.63 -8.18
N MET A 105 -11.31 3.73 -8.80
CA MET A 105 -11.02 3.97 -10.21
C MET A 105 -9.53 4.34 -10.30
N MET A 106 -8.68 3.33 -10.46
CA MET A 106 -7.26 3.53 -10.78
C MET A 106 -7.18 4.17 -12.18
N PRO A 107 -6.72 5.42 -12.33
CA PRO A 107 -6.39 5.94 -13.64
C PRO A 107 -5.05 5.29 -14.02
N PHE A 108 -5.09 4.20 -14.78
CA PHE A 108 -3.89 3.77 -15.47
C PHE A 108 -3.54 4.85 -16.50
N PRO A 109 -2.32 5.44 -16.47
CA PRO A 109 -1.89 6.24 -17.60
C PRO A 109 -1.91 5.33 -18.82
N ALA A 110 -2.56 5.79 -19.90
CA ALA A 110 -2.53 5.09 -21.18
C ALA A 110 -1.07 4.79 -21.50
N SER A 111 -0.76 3.51 -21.68
CA SER A 111 0.57 3.02 -22.02
C SER A 111 1.21 3.94 -23.06
N ALA A 112 2.30 4.62 -22.70
CA ALA A 112 3.16 5.25 -23.67
C ALA A 112 3.78 4.11 -24.50
N SER A 113 3.18 3.84 -25.66
CA SER A 113 3.74 2.97 -26.66
C SER A 113 4.99 3.64 -27.24
N ARG A 114 6.18 3.19 -26.81
CA ARG A 114 7.34 2.80 -27.63
C ARG A 114 8.61 2.74 -26.79
#